data_AF-A0A1V2QJQ0-F1
#
_entry.id   AF-A0A1V2QJQ0-F1
#
_cell.length_a   1.000
_cell.length_b   1.000
_cell.length_c   1.000
_cell.angle_alpha   90.00
_cell.angle_beta   90.00
_cell.angle_gamma   90.00
#
_symmetry.space_group_name_H-M   'P 1'
#
loop_
_entity.id
_entity.type
_entity.pdbx_description
1 polymer ?
#
loop_
_entity_poly.entity_id
_entity_poly.type
_entity_poly.pdbx_seq_one_letter_code
_entity_poly.pdbx_strand_id
1 'polypeptide(L)'
;MRGALSGLTTRGRCLLAAGFAAGLCAVVLNERDLLRVAAFVVALPLLAAWLAQRARVGLHANRLLHPSRVQVGTATDVRVELRSAGRLPTGGLLLEDAVPYALGARPRFVVERLPRNIVTVLRYPLKPVMRGVQQVGPLMARITDPFGLAEFDREMAGRSRLVVVPRVVPLAGLPSGSGMGSGDDGSIRLRAGQGEDDAVVRPYRHGDDLRKVHWRSTARRDELMVRVEERPWRGGTTVLLDHRLVAHRGSGPGASLEWAVSMAASICLHLHRYGHQVRLVGDDGRVLAGGPGNSGYSDAVVLDALAALPPSHRREPAVGLDPGAGQEVIAILGGSTPAVVDSLVRNRPRGMRSLAIVMDVRAWASASEDPAPDPDDAQRLLSGAGWGVVVARPSTPMGQVWQELCHSAGNRGPVVRTEVG
;
A
#
# COMPACT_ATOMS: atom_id res chain seq x y z
N MET A 1 -44.52 -10.31 -11.76
CA MET A 1 -45.25 -9.92 -10.53
C MET A 1 -44.55 -10.32 -9.22
N ARG A 2 -43.78 -11.42 -9.15
CA ARG A 2 -43.12 -11.88 -7.90
C ARG A 2 -42.12 -10.89 -7.26
N GLY A 3 -41.51 -9.99 -8.04
CA GLY A 3 -40.53 -9.01 -7.50
C GLY A 3 -41.12 -7.67 -7.00
N ALA A 4 -42.43 -7.44 -7.13
CA ALA A 4 -43.07 -6.21 -6.62
C ALA A 4 -43.59 -6.37 -5.19
N LEU A 5 -44.04 -7.57 -4.83
CA LEU A 5 -44.53 -7.89 -3.48
C LEU A 5 -43.40 -8.22 -2.49
N SER A 6 -42.18 -8.50 -2.97
CA SER A 6 -41.02 -8.76 -2.11
C SER A 6 -40.63 -7.55 -1.25
N GLY A 7 -40.97 -6.34 -1.71
CA GLY A 7 -40.70 -5.09 -0.99
C GLY A 7 -41.74 -4.74 0.07
N LEU A 8 -42.84 -5.49 0.24
CA LEU A 8 -43.82 -5.17 1.29
C LEU A 8 -43.21 -5.39 2.68
N THR A 9 -43.33 -4.39 3.54
CA THR A 9 -42.93 -4.45 4.95
C THR A 9 -43.88 -5.35 5.73
N THR A 10 -43.54 -5.68 6.98
CA THR A 10 -44.45 -6.42 7.87
C THR A 10 -45.80 -5.72 8.00
N ARG A 11 -45.82 -4.38 8.09
CA ARG A 11 -47.06 -3.57 8.14
C ARG A 11 -47.86 -3.70 6.84
N GLY A 12 -47.20 -3.60 5.69
CA GLY A 12 -47.85 -3.77 4.38
C GLY A 12 -48.46 -5.16 4.20
N ARG A 13 -47.78 -6.22 4.66
CA ARG A 13 -48.29 -7.59 4.60
C ARG A 13 -49.49 -7.80 5.54
N CYS A 14 -49.42 -7.30 6.78
CA CYS A 14 -50.54 -7.38 7.73
C CYS A 14 -51.77 -6.62 7.22
N LEU A 15 -51.58 -5.41 6.66
CA LEU A 15 -52.67 -4.62 6.10
C LEU A 15 -53.32 -5.32 4.90
N LEU A 16 -52.50 -5.88 4.01
CA LEU A 16 -52.97 -6.65 2.86
C LEU A 16 -53.74 -7.90 3.29
N ALA A 17 -53.24 -8.64 4.28
CA ALA A 17 -53.93 -9.82 4.84
C ALA A 17 -55.26 -9.45 5.51
N ALA A 18 -55.28 -8.39 6.32
CA ALA A 18 -56.50 -7.88 6.95
C ALA A 18 -57.54 -7.42 5.92
N GLY A 19 -57.10 -6.76 4.84
CA GLY A 19 -57.97 -6.38 3.73
C GLY A 19 -58.60 -7.58 3.01
N PHE A 20 -57.84 -8.65 2.75
CA PHE A 20 -58.39 -9.88 2.18
C PHE A 20 -59.36 -10.58 3.12
N ALA A 21 -59.04 -10.66 4.42
CA ALA A 21 -59.95 -11.25 5.41
C ALA A 21 -61.26 -10.46 5.52
N ALA A 22 -61.19 -9.12 5.57
CA ALA A 22 -62.38 -8.26 5.57
C ALA A 22 -63.20 -8.42 4.28
N GLY A 23 -62.55 -8.57 3.12
CA GLY A 23 -63.21 -8.81 1.85
C GLY A 23 -63.94 -10.16 1.82
N LEU A 24 -63.34 -11.21 2.38
CA LEU A 24 -64.00 -12.52 2.52
C LEU A 24 -65.24 -12.42 3.41
N CYS A 25 -65.12 -11.75 4.57
CA CYS A 25 -66.25 -11.51 5.46
C CYS A 25 -67.36 -10.69 4.78
N ALA A 26 -67.00 -9.68 3.99
CA ALA A 26 -67.97 -8.86 3.25
C ALA A 26 -68.79 -9.68 2.24
N VAL A 27 -68.16 -10.63 1.55
CA VAL A 27 -68.84 -11.53 0.60
C VAL A 27 -69.78 -12.48 1.34
N VAL A 28 -69.34 -13.05 2.48
CA VAL A 28 -70.16 -13.96 3.29
C VAL A 28 -71.37 -13.26 3.91
N LEU A 29 -71.19 -12.02 4.37
CA LEU A 29 -72.24 -11.21 4.99
C LEU A 29 -73.10 -10.44 3.97
N ASN A 30 -72.74 -10.47 2.68
CA ASN A 30 -73.36 -9.70 1.60
C ASN A 30 -73.39 -8.18 1.85
N GLU A 31 -72.40 -7.66 2.57
CA GLU A 31 -72.29 -6.25 2.95
C GLU A 31 -71.43 -5.48 1.96
N ARG A 32 -72.07 -4.64 1.13
CA ARG A 32 -71.40 -3.89 0.05
C ARG A 32 -70.44 -2.84 0.57
N ASP A 33 -70.75 -2.23 1.71
CA ASP A 33 -69.90 -1.19 2.30
C ASP A 33 -68.62 -1.77 2.89
N LEU A 34 -68.70 -2.96 3.51
CA LEU A 34 -67.52 -3.68 3.99
C LEU A 34 -66.59 -4.07 2.83
N LEU A 35 -67.16 -4.46 1.68
CA LEU A 35 -66.39 -4.79 0.49
C LEU A 35 -65.62 -3.58 -0.07
N ARG A 36 -66.22 -2.38 -0.04
CA ARG A 36 -65.56 -1.12 -0.47
C ARG A 36 -64.37 -0.78 0.42
N VAL A 37 -64.54 -0.91 1.75
CA VAL A 37 -63.45 -0.69 2.72
C VAL A 37 -62.34 -1.72 2.51
N ALA A 38 -62.67 -3.00 2.38
CA ALA A 38 -61.70 -4.05 2.10
C ALA A 38 -60.92 -3.79 0.81
N ALA A 39 -61.59 -3.36 -0.26
CA ALA A 39 -60.95 -3.00 -1.52
C ALA A 39 -59.95 -1.83 -1.34
N PHE A 40 -60.30 -0.80 -0.58
CA PHE A 40 -59.40 0.32 -0.30
C PHE A 40 -58.17 -0.11 0.54
N VAL A 41 -58.40 -0.94 1.56
CA VAL A 41 -57.35 -1.49 2.43
C VAL A 41 -56.36 -2.37 1.66
N VAL A 42 -56.83 -3.14 0.68
CA VAL A 42 -55.95 -3.94 -0.21
C VAL A 42 -55.27 -3.06 -1.27
N ALA A 43 -55.97 -2.06 -1.81
CA ALA A 43 -55.42 -1.19 -2.85
C ALA A 43 -54.26 -0.32 -2.33
N LEU A 44 -54.33 0.17 -1.09
CA LEU A 44 -53.32 1.05 -0.50
C LEU A 44 -51.88 0.44 -0.49
N PRO A 45 -51.62 -0.76 0.06
CA PRO A 45 -50.28 -1.36 0.05
C PRO A 45 -49.80 -1.72 -1.36
N LEU A 46 -50.70 -2.08 -2.28
CA LEU A 46 -50.36 -2.33 -3.68
C LEU A 46 -49.94 -1.03 -4.39
N LEU A 47 -50.68 0.06 -4.17
CA LEU A 47 -50.35 1.38 -4.70
C LEU A 47 -49.03 1.91 -4.11
N ALA A 48 -48.83 1.76 -2.80
CA ALA A 48 -47.60 2.15 -2.12
C ALA A 48 -46.39 1.39 -2.69
N ALA A 49 -46.50 0.06 -2.84
CA ALA A 49 -45.45 -0.75 -3.46
C ALA A 49 -45.19 -0.34 -4.92
N TRP A 50 -46.23 -0.07 -5.70
CA TRP A 50 -46.08 0.39 -7.09
C TRP A 50 -45.40 1.76 -7.18
N LEU A 51 -45.78 2.72 -6.33
CA LEU A 51 -45.17 4.04 -6.27
C LEU A 51 -43.70 3.96 -5.86
N ALA A 52 -43.37 3.22 -4.80
CA ALA A 52 -41.99 3.05 -4.35
C ALA A 52 -41.12 2.33 -5.41
N GLN A 53 -41.67 1.31 -6.07
CA GLN A 53 -41.01 0.60 -7.16
C GLN A 53 -40.75 1.49 -8.39
N ARG A 54 -41.57 2.52 -8.61
CA ARG A 54 -41.43 3.45 -9.74
C ARG A 54 -40.57 4.66 -9.36
N ALA A 55 -40.58 5.08 -8.09
CA ALA A 55 -39.71 6.12 -7.55
C ALA A 55 -38.23 5.72 -7.52
N ARG A 56 -37.92 4.41 -7.48
CA ARG A 56 -36.53 3.91 -7.58
C ARG A 56 -35.89 4.12 -8.96
N VAL A 57 -36.69 4.33 -10.00
CA VAL A 57 -36.21 4.41 -11.39
C VAL A 57 -35.68 5.82 -11.68
N GLY A 58 -34.43 5.91 -12.12
CA GLY A 58 -33.78 7.19 -12.44
C GLY A 58 -33.03 7.82 -11.26
N LEU A 59 -32.78 7.08 -10.18
CA LEU A 59 -31.85 7.48 -9.13
C LEU A 59 -30.42 7.13 -9.53
N HIS A 60 -29.54 8.12 -9.51
CA HIS A 60 -28.13 7.96 -9.82
C HIS A 60 -27.29 8.54 -8.68
N ALA A 61 -26.25 7.82 -8.27
CA ALA A 61 -25.20 8.36 -7.42
C ALA A 61 -23.85 8.24 -8.12
N ASN A 62 -22.98 9.22 -7.89
CA ASN A 62 -21.57 9.12 -8.19
C ASN A 62 -20.78 9.35 -6.91
N ARG A 63 -19.80 8.48 -6.63
CA ARG A 63 -18.92 8.62 -5.46
C ARG A 63 -17.52 8.99 -5.92
N LEU A 64 -17.03 10.11 -5.41
CA LEU A 64 -15.70 10.64 -5.68
C LEU A 64 -14.90 10.64 -4.38
N LEU A 65 -13.69 10.08 -4.43
CA LEU A 65 -12.74 10.08 -3.31
C LEU A 65 -11.60 11.01 -3.67
N HIS A 66 -11.39 12.04 -2.84
CA HIS A 66 -10.32 13.00 -3.05
C HIS A 66 -9.58 13.27 -1.74
N PRO A 67 -8.30 12.86 -1.63
CA PRO A 67 -7.51 12.07 -2.59
C PRO A 67 -7.86 10.57 -2.59
N SER A 68 -7.66 9.90 -3.73
CA SER A 68 -7.84 8.43 -3.88
C SER A 68 -6.64 7.61 -3.39
N ARG A 69 -5.53 8.28 -3.06
CA ARG A 69 -4.37 7.75 -2.35
C ARG A 69 -4.10 8.63 -1.13
N VAL A 70 -4.02 8.01 0.05
CA VAL A 70 -3.83 8.73 1.32
C VAL A 70 -2.89 7.95 2.23
N GLN A 71 -2.13 8.62 3.08
CA GLN A 71 -1.29 7.93 4.07
C GLN A 71 -2.15 7.42 5.23
N VAL A 72 -1.68 6.40 5.93
CA VAL A 72 -2.30 5.97 7.20
C VAL A 72 -2.38 7.16 8.16
N GLY A 73 -3.56 7.35 8.76
CA GLY A 73 -3.82 8.41 9.74
C GLY A 73 -4.23 9.77 9.15
N THR A 74 -4.08 10.01 7.85
CA THR A 74 -4.57 11.23 7.18
C THR A 74 -6.02 11.04 6.72
N ALA A 75 -6.86 12.06 6.91
CA ALA A 75 -8.24 12.02 6.46
C ALA A 75 -8.36 12.15 4.93
N THR A 76 -9.33 11.47 4.34
CA THR A 76 -9.76 11.67 2.94
C THR A 76 -11.25 11.95 2.91
N ASP A 77 -11.69 12.87 2.07
CA ASP A 77 -13.10 13.23 1.95
C ASP A 77 -13.76 12.40 0.84
N VAL A 78 -14.88 11.79 1.18
CA VAL A 78 -15.77 11.16 0.21
C VAL A 78 -16.89 12.12 -0.13
N ARG A 79 -17.05 12.40 -1.42
CA ARG A 79 -18.14 13.18 -1.98
C ARG A 79 -19.10 12.26 -2.73
N VAL A 80 -20.35 12.21 -2.29
CA VAL A 80 -21.42 11.48 -2.97
C VAL A 80 -22.34 12.49 -3.62
N GLU A 81 -22.41 12.45 -4.95
CA GLU A 81 -23.29 13.27 -5.75
C GLU A 81 -24.54 12.47 -6.11
N LEU A 82 -25.69 12.90 -5.62
CA LEU A 82 -26.99 12.28 -5.85
C LEU A 82 -27.75 13.08 -6.91
N ARG A 83 -28.37 12.36 -7.86
CA ARG A 83 -29.24 12.94 -8.88
C ARG A 83 -30.50 12.10 -9.05
N SER A 84 -31.64 12.78 -9.16
CA SER A 84 -32.91 12.16 -9.51
C SER A 84 -33.36 12.61 -10.91
N ALA A 85 -33.44 11.65 -11.84
CA ALA A 85 -34.01 11.82 -13.18
C ALA A 85 -35.44 11.25 -13.28
N GLY A 86 -35.93 10.60 -12.21
CA GLY A 86 -37.26 10.01 -12.15
C GLY A 86 -38.38 11.05 -12.25
N ARG A 87 -39.58 10.61 -12.68
CA ARG A 87 -40.78 11.48 -12.77
C ARG A 87 -41.53 11.60 -11.44
N LEU A 88 -41.42 10.60 -10.57
CA LEU A 88 -42.08 10.61 -9.26
C LEU A 88 -41.16 11.24 -8.21
N PRO A 89 -41.71 11.99 -7.24
CA PRO A 89 -40.93 12.45 -6.10
C PRO A 89 -40.42 11.23 -5.33
N THR A 90 -39.14 11.23 -4.99
CA THR A 90 -38.57 10.23 -4.09
C THR A 90 -39.09 10.52 -2.68
N GLY A 91 -39.61 9.49 -2.00
CA GLY A 91 -39.88 9.55 -0.56
C GLY A 91 -38.58 9.62 0.24
N GLY A 92 -38.67 9.41 1.56
CA GLY A 92 -37.51 9.36 2.43
C GLY A 92 -36.50 8.30 1.94
N LEU A 93 -35.28 8.76 1.68
CA LEU A 93 -34.17 7.93 1.21
C LEU A 93 -33.18 7.74 2.35
N LEU A 94 -33.01 6.50 2.80
CA LEU A 94 -31.94 6.13 3.71
C LEU A 94 -30.76 5.60 2.89
N LEU A 95 -29.66 6.34 2.93
CA LEU A 95 -28.41 5.98 2.26
C LEU A 95 -27.45 5.38 3.28
N GLU A 96 -26.89 4.22 2.96
CA GLU A 96 -25.84 3.57 3.74
C GLU A 96 -24.69 3.21 2.81
N ASP A 97 -23.49 3.72 3.12
CA ASP A 97 -22.28 3.36 2.38
C ASP A 97 -21.52 2.26 3.15
N ALA A 98 -21.20 1.15 2.48
CA ALA A 98 -20.46 0.07 3.12
C ALA A 98 -18.97 0.44 3.22
N VAL A 99 -18.51 0.72 4.43
CA VAL A 99 -17.12 1.11 4.71
C VAL A 99 -16.45 0.03 5.58
N PRO A 100 -15.26 -0.47 5.21
CA PRO A 100 -14.46 -1.35 6.07
C PRO A 100 -14.14 -0.69 7.40
N TYR A 101 -14.13 -1.47 8.49
CA TYR A 101 -13.86 -0.95 9.84
C TYR A 101 -12.53 -0.19 9.94
N ALA A 102 -11.53 -0.59 9.15
CA ALA A 102 -10.23 0.07 9.08
C ALA A 102 -10.28 1.53 8.56
N LEU A 103 -11.40 1.97 7.98
CA LEU A 103 -11.60 3.34 7.47
C LEU A 103 -12.51 4.19 8.37
N GLY A 104 -13.22 3.57 9.32
CA GLY A 104 -14.14 4.23 10.24
C GLY A 104 -15.52 3.59 10.32
N ALA A 105 -16.49 4.36 10.83
CA ALA A 105 -17.88 3.95 10.94
C ALA A 105 -18.60 3.99 9.58
N ARG A 106 -19.65 3.17 9.43
CA ARG A 106 -20.49 3.18 8.23
C ARG A 106 -21.35 4.44 8.22
N PRO A 107 -21.18 5.35 7.24
CA PRO A 107 -21.97 6.56 7.18
C PRO A 107 -23.41 6.25 6.76
N ARG A 108 -24.36 6.89 7.45
CA ARG A 108 -25.79 6.80 7.17
C ARG A 108 -26.36 8.18 6.99
N PHE A 109 -27.11 8.39 5.92
CA PHE A 109 -27.76 9.65 5.62
C PHE A 109 -29.23 9.45 5.38
N VAL A 110 -30.05 10.35 5.91
CA VAL A 110 -31.47 10.41 5.61
C VAL A 110 -31.69 11.64 4.73
N VAL A 111 -32.15 11.41 3.50
CA VAL A 111 -32.53 12.48 2.56
C VAL A 111 -34.04 12.42 2.41
N GLU A 112 -34.74 13.38 3.01
CA GLU A 112 -36.21 13.39 3.03
C GLU A 112 -36.81 13.51 1.63
N ARG A 113 -36.19 14.34 0.78
CA ARG A 113 -36.60 14.53 -0.60
C ARG A 113 -35.40 14.90 -1.46
N LEU A 114 -35.15 14.09 -2.48
CA LEU A 114 -34.13 14.40 -3.48
C LEU A 114 -34.76 15.26 -4.58
N PRO A 115 -34.34 16.53 -4.77
CA PRO A 115 -34.88 17.38 -5.80
C PRO A 115 -34.58 16.82 -7.20
N ARG A 116 -35.52 17.01 -8.12
CA ARG A 116 -35.41 16.51 -9.50
C ARG A 116 -34.42 17.37 -10.28
N ASN A 117 -33.55 16.73 -11.05
CA ASN A 117 -32.52 17.38 -11.88
C ASN A 117 -31.58 18.34 -11.13
N ILE A 118 -31.53 18.29 -9.79
CA ILE A 118 -30.60 19.06 -8.97
C ILE A 118 -29.64 18.07 -8.32
N VAL A 119 -28.34 18.44 -8.30
CA VAL A 119 -27.31 17.63 -7.67
C VAL A 119 -27.31 17.90 -6.18
N THR A 120 -27.57 16.88 -5.37
CA THR A 120 -27.41 16.96 -3.92
C THR A 120 -26.09 16.31 -3.55
N VAL A 121 -25.25 17.03 -2.81
CA VAL A 121 -23.91 16.58 -2.45
C VAL A 121 -23.86 16.22 -0.98
N LEU A 122 -23.53 14.95 -0.69
CA LEU A 122 -23.23 14.48 0.66
C LEU A 122 -21.72 14.33 0.81
N ARG A 123 -21.19 14.64 2.00
CA ARG A 123 -19.77 14.51 2.30
C ARG A 123 -19.58 13.78 3.62
N TYR A 124 -18.60 12.90 3.66
CA TYR A 124 -18.13 12.32 4.91
C TYR A 124 -16.62 12.06 4.87
N PRO A 125 -15.93 12.23 6.01
CA PRO A 125 -14.51 11.93 6.10
C PRO A 125 -14.30 10.42 6.32
N LEU A 126 -13.20 9.91 5.78
CA LEU A 126 -12.64 8.60 6.10
C LEU A 126 -11.26 8.79 6.71
N LYS A 127 -10.96 8.06 7.79
CA LYS A 127 -9.65 8.11 8.44
C LYS A 127 -9.07 6.69 8.53
N PRO A 128 -8.28 6.27 7.54
CA PRO A 128 -7.68 4.94 7.54
C PRO A 128 -6.71 4.76 8.70
N VAL A 129 -6.87 3.66 9.44
CA VAL A 129 -5.97 3.28 10.53
C VAL A 129 -4.93 2.24 10.14
N MET A 130 -5.13 1.52 9.03
CA MET A 130 -4.17 0.55 8.50
C MET A 130 -3.95 0.73 7.00
N ARG A 131 -2.72 0.46 6.55
CA ARG A 131 -2.37 0.47 5.12
C ARG A 131 -3.10 -0.66 4.40
N GLY A 132 -3.26 -0.51 3.09
CA GLY A 132 -3.97 -1.50 2.29
C GLY A 132 -4.70 -0.89 1.11
N VAL A 133 -5.03 -1.73 0.14
CA VAL A 133 -6.00 -1.40 -0.90
C VAL A 133 -7.40 -1.64 -0.35
N GLN A 134 -8.08 -0.57 0.06
CA GLN A 134 -9.40 -0.62 0.67
C GLN A 134 -10.50 -0.39 -0.38
N GLN A 135 -11.66 -1.00 -0.17
CA GLN A 135 -12.83 -0.84 -1.03
C GLN A 135 -13.93 -0.10 -0.25
N VAL A 136 -14.31 1.08 -0.73
CA VAL A 136 -15.43 1.85 -0.19
C VAL A 136 -16.66 1.52 -1.02
N GLY A 137 -17.77 1.21 -0.38
CA GLY A 137 -19.02 0.81 -0.99
C GLY A 137 -19.30 -0.69 -0.95
N PRO A 138 -20.44 -1.11 -1.51
CA PRO A 138 -21.35 -0.29 -2.32
C PRO A 138 -22.20 0.70 -1.51
N LEU A 139 -22.69 1.75 -2.19
CA LEU A 139 -23.66 2.70 -1.64
C LEU A 139 -25.07 2.15 -1.88
N MET A 140 -25.73 1.79 -0.80
CA MET A 140 -27.08 1.26 -0.80
C MET A 140 -28.08 2.34 -0.42
N ALA A 141 -29.19 2.39 -1.13
CA ALA A 141 -30.29 3.29 -0.86
C ALA A 141 -31.55 2.49 -0.57
N ARG A 142 -32.11 2.70 0.61
CA ARG A 142 -33.40 2.17 1.01
C ARG A 142 -34.47 3.24 0.79
N ILE A 143 -35.41 2.92 -0.09
CA ILE A 143 -36.52 3.78 -0.46
C ILE A 143 -37.74 3.27 0.27
N THR A 144 -38.30 4.10 1.14
CA THR A 144 -39.52 3.77 1.90
C THR A 144 -40.66 4.64 1.40
N ASP A 145 -41.84 4.05 1.20
CA ASP A 145 -43.02 4.84 0.87
C ASP A 145 -43.49 5.68 2.09
N PRO A 146 -44.28 6.75 1.89
CA PRO A 146 -44.72 7.63 2.98
C PRO A 146 -45.52 6.94 4.10
N PHE A 147 -46.17 5.81 3.82
CA PHE A 147 -46.95 5.02 4.78
C PHE A 147 -46.15 3.86 5.41
N GLY A 148 -44.91 3.62 4.96
CA GLY A 148 -44.05 2.53 5.46
C GLY A 148 -44.62 1.12 5.21
N LEU A 149 -45.41 0.96 4.14
CA LEU A 149 -46.02 -0.31 3.71
C LEU A 149 -45.10 -1.09 2.76
N ALA A 150 -44.19 -0.42 2.07
CA ALA A 150 -43.24 -0.97 1.12
C ALA A 150 -41.86 -0.30 1.22
N GLU A 151 -40.83 -1.13 1.22
CA GLU A 151 -39.43 -0.77 1.23
C GLU A 151 -38.69 -1.46 0.08
N PHE A 152 -37.84 -0.71 -0.62
CA PHE A 152 -37.00 -1.26 -1.68
C PHE A 152 -35.56 -0.79 -1.52
N ASP A 153 -34.65 -1.76 -1.55
CA ASP A 153 -33.22 -1.49 -1.56
C ASP A 153 -32.72 -1.38 -3.02
N ARG A 154 -31.85 -0.40 -3.26
CA ARG A 154 -31.22 -0.15 -4.55
C ARG A 154 -29.76 0.22 -4.35
N GLU A 155 -28.87 -0.48 -5.03
CA GLU A 155 -27.49 -0.05 -5.18
C GLU A 155 -27.44 1.20 -6.07
N MET A 156 -26.97 2.32 -5.51
CA MET A 156 -26.86 3.60 -6.22
C MET A 156 -25.46 3.84 -6.79
N ALA A 157 -24.42 3.35 -6.10
CA ALA A 157 -23.04 3.38 -6.59
C ALA A 157 -22.31 2.09 -6.18
N GLY A 158 -21.43 1.62 -7.09
CA GLY A 158 -20.63 0.40 -6.92
C GLY A 158 -19.56 0.53 -5.85
N ARG A 159 -18.45 -0.21 -5.97
CA ARG A 159 -17.28 -0.09 -5.08
C ARG A 159 -16.24 0.84 -5.69
N SER A 160 -15.58 1.63 -4.84
CA SER A 160 -14.50 2.54 -5.22
C SER A 160 -13.24 2.15 -4.47
N ARG A 161 -12.11 2.12 -5.18
CA ARG A 161 -10.81 1.77 -4.62
C ARG A 161 -10.18 2.98 -3.92
N LEU A 162 -9.75 2.81 -2.68
CA LEU A 162 -8.94 3.75 -1.91
C LEU A 162 -7.60 3.08 -1.59
N VAL A 163 -6.48 3.68 -2.02
CA VAL A 163 -5.15 3.16 -1.71
C VAL A 163 -4.62 3.85 -0.46
N VAL A 164 -4.52 3.11 0.64
CA VAL A 164 -3.93 3.60 1.88
C VAL A 164 -2.47 3.19 1.93
N VAL A 165 -1.58 4.17 1.77
CA VAL A 165 -0.13 3.97 1.75
C VAL A 165 0.46 4.12 3.15
N PRO A 166 1.63 3.50 3.45
CA PRO A 166 2.26 3.68 4.74
C PRO A 166 2.56 5.16 5.04
N ARG A 167 2.66 5.48 6.34
CA ARG A 167 3.06 6.82 6.78
C ARG A 167 4.51 7.06 6.37
N VAL A 168 4.76 8.21 5.75
CA VAL A 168 6.10 8.65 5.34
C VAL A 168 6.57 9.73 6.30
N VAL A 169 7.76 9.54 6.88
CA VAL A 169 8.39 10.51 7.78
C VAL A 169 9.54 11.19 7.01
N PRO A 170 9.64 12.54 7.03
CA PRO A 170 10.78 13.21 6.42
C PRO A 170 12.08 12.84 7.16
N LEU A 171 13.08 12.42 6.41
CA LEU A 171 14.41 12.10 6.93
C LEU A 171 15.41 13.21 6.56
N ALA A 172 16.55 13.26 7.26
CA ALA A 172 17.58 14.28 7.06
C ALA A 172 18.98 13.63 6.99
N GLY A 173 19.84 14.16 6.12
CA GLY A 173 21.18 13.63 5.89
C GLY A 173 21.21 12.39 5.00
N LEU A 174 22.41 12.01 4.58
CA LEU A 174 22.69 10.81 3.81
C LEU A 174 23.89 10.08 4.43
N PRO A 175 24.00 8.74 4.31
CA PRO A 175 25.18 8.00 4.76
C PRO A 175 26.47 8.50 4.07
N SER A 176 27.49 8.90 4.84
CA SER A 176 28.73 9.51 4.34
C SER A 176 29.35 8.74 3.16
N GLY A 177 29.60 9.44 2.04
CA GLY A 177 30.13 8.86 0.78
C GLY A 177 29.07 8.36 -0.20
N SER A 178 27.77 8.61 0.07
CA SER A 178 26.65 8.34 -0.85
C SER A 178 26.70 9.33 -1.99
N GLY A 179 27.61 9.10 -2.92
CA GLY A 179 27.82 9.97 -4.08
C GLY A 179 26.54 10.16 -4.88
N MET A 180 25.92 11.32 -4.74
CA MET A 180 26.22 12.43 -5.66
C MET A 180 26.92 13.52 -4.84
N GLY A 181 28.09 13.96 -5.31
CA GLY A 181 29.00 14.82 -4.55
C GLY A 181 28.33 16.06 -3.95
N SER A 182 28.26 16.10 -2.63
CA SER A 182 28.24 17.33 -1.85
C SER A 182 29.56 17.37 -1.11
N GLY A 183 30.48 18.19 -1.62
CA GLY A 183 31.88 18.25 -1.19
C GLY A 183 32.81 18.13 -2.40
N ASP A 184 33.09 19.27 -3.02
CA ASP A 184 34.37 19.74 -3.62
C ASP A 184 35.39 18.78 -4.29
N ASP A 185 35.09 17.51 -4.56
CA ASP A 185 36.09 16.60 -5.16
C ASP A 185 35.47 15.52 -6.06
N GLY A 186 34.26 15.77 -6.56
CA GLY A 186 33.49 14.83 -7.39
C GLY A 186 33.48 15.14 -8.88
N SER A 187 33.99 16.30 -9.31
CA SER A 187 34.44 16.45 -10.68
C SER A 187 35.77 15.72 -10.78
N ILE A 188 35.74 14.38 -10.90
CA ILE A 188 36.76 13.74 -11.72
C ILE A 188 36.62 14.43 -13.05
N ARG A 189 37.57 15.32 -13.24
CA ARG A 189 37.72 16.21 -14.36
C ARG A 189 37.39 15.41 -15.61
N LEU A 190 36.29 15.81 -16.25
CA LEU A 190 36.22 15.93 -17.69
C LEU A 190 37.33 16.92 -18.13
N ARG A 191 38.59 16.56 -17.89
CA ARG A 191 39.66 16.72 -18.84
C ARG A 191 39.59 15.39 -19.60
N ALA A 192 38.70 15.17 -20.57
CA ALA A 192 38.60 15.95 -21.81
C ALA A 192 39.97 16.55 -22.24
N GLY A 193 41.06 15.85 -21.92
CA GLY A 193 42.17 15.77 -22.82
C GLY A 193 41.68 14.97 -24.02
N GLN A 194 41.96 15.49 -25.20
CA GLN A 194 41.70 14.84 -26.48
C GLN A 194 42.17 13.38 -26.43
N GLY A 195 41.24 12.42 -26.55
CA GLY A 195 41.55 10.99 -26.53
C GLY A 195 40.35 10.16 -26.07
N GLU A 196 39.51 9.75 -27.01
CA GLU A 196 38.21 9.09 -26.76
C GLU A 196 38.30 7.60 -26.36
N ASP A 197 39.43 7.11 -25.80
CA ASP A 197 39.73 5.68 -25.97
C ASP A 197 40.59 5.01 -24.88
N ASP A 198 40.43 5.39 -23.61
CA ASP A 198 41.01 4.66 -22.48
C ASP A 198 40.07 3.54 -22.00
N ALA A 199 39.79 2.58 -22.88
CA ALA A 199 39.20 1.32 -22.46
C ALA A 199 40.26 0.48 -21.71
N VAL A 200 39.95 0.05 -20.49
CA VAL A 200 40.81 -0.91 -19.77
C VAL A 200 40.86 -2.21 -20.58
N VAL A 201 42.02 -2.55 -21.10
CA VAL A 201 42.25 -3.75 -21.93
C VAL A 201 43.03 -4.80 -21.14
N ARG A 202 42.71 -6.08 -21.36
CA ARG A 202 43.46 -7.21 -20.81
C ARG A 202 43.83 -8.23 -21.90
N PRO A 203 44.85 -9.07 -21.69
CA PRO A 203 45.14 -10.17 -22.60
C PRO A 203 43.92 -11.09 -22.75
N TYR A 204 43.68 -11.53 -23.99
CA TYR A 204 42.66 -12.50 -24.37
C TYR A 204 42.89 -13.81 -23.62
N ARG A 205 41.83 -14.37 -23.05
CA ARG A 205 41.81 -15.72 -22.50
C ARG A 205 40.89 -16.58 -23.33
N HIS A 206 41.25 -17.85 -23.46
CA HIS A 206 40.45 -18.81 -24.20
C HIS A 206 39.03 -18.86 -23.62
N GLY A 207 38.02 -18.49 -24.44
CA GLY A 207 36.62 -18.35 -24.01
C GLY A 207 36.09 -16.92 -24.03
N ASP A 208 36.93 -15.90 -24.23
CA ASP A 208 36.48 -14.53 -24.45
C ASP A 208 35.85 -14.36 -25.84
N ASP A 209 34.83 -13.50 -25.95
CA ASP A 209 34.17 -13.21 -27.23
C ASP A 209 35.09 -12.41 -28.16
N LEU A 210 35.41 -12.98 -29.33
CA LEU A 210 36.26 -12.35 -30.35
C LEU A 210 35.69 -11.03 -30.88
N ARG A 211 34.38 -10.77 -30.71
CA ARG A 211 33.75 -9.49 -31.06
C ARG A 211 34.15 -8.33 -30.15
N LYS A 212 34.67 -8.64 -28.95
CA LYS A 212 35.08 -7.65 -27.94
C LYS A 212 36.58 -7.34 -27.99
N VAL A 213 37.29 -7.85 -29.00
CA VAL A 213 38.73 -7.60 -29.13
C VAL A 213 38.97 -6.17 -29.61
N HIS A 214 39.89 -5.50 -28.93
CA HIS A 214 40.28 -4.13 -29.20
C HIS A 214 41.41 -4.10 -30.22
N TRP A 215 41.08 -4.08 -31.51
CA TRP A 215 42.07 -4.19 -32.59
C TRP A 215 43.19 -3.17 -32.52
N ARG A 216 42.92 -1.95 -32.04
CA ARG A 216 43.94 -0.90 -31.87
C ARG A 216 44.97 -1.23 -30.78
N SER A 217 44.56 -1.89 -29.70
CA SER A 217 45.47 -2.33 -28.62
C SER A 217 46.18 -3.63 -28.98
N THR A 218 45.48 -4.52 -29.69
CA THR A 218 46.05 -5.75 -30.26
C THR A 218 47.19 -5.43 -31.22
N ALA A 219 46.98 -4.48 -32.15
CA ALA A 219 48.00 -4.07 -33.12
C ALA A 219 49.25 -3.43 -32.50
N ARG A 220 49.16 -2.89 -31.28
CA ARG A 220 50.30 -2.28 -30.57
C ARG A 220 51.06 -3.25 -29.65
N ARG A 221 50.41 -4.33 -29.19
CA ARG A 221 50.97 -5.26 -28.20
C ARG A 221 51.28 -6.65 -28.77
N ASP A 222 51.01 -6.87 -30.06
CA ASP A 222 51.20 -8.14 -30.77
C ASP A 222 50.54 -9.36 -30.11
N GLU A 223 49.59 -9.10 -29.21
CA GLU A 223 48.80 -10.07 -28.47
C GLU A 223 47.32 -9.65 -28.55
N LEU A 224 46.40 -10.62 -28.64
CA LEU A 224 44.96 -10.33 -28.67
C LEU A 224 44.55 -9.64 -27.35
N MET A 225 44.07 -8.40 -27.43
CA MET A 225 43.63 -7.62 -26.27
C MET A 225 42.11 -7.49 -26.27
N VAL A 226 41.45 -7.95 -25.22
CA VAL A 226 39.99 -7.83 -25.09
C VAL A 226 39.65 -6.57 -24.30
N ARG A 227 38.68 -5.80 -24.79
CA ARG A 227 38.09 -4.67 -24.06
C ARG A 227 37.38 -5.23 -22.83
N VAL A 228 37.83 -4.86 -21.64
CA VAL A 228 37.06 -5.13 -20.42
C VAL A 228 35.82 -4.24 -20.50
N GLU A 229 34.64 -4.84 -20.52
CA GLU A 229 33.41 -4.10 -20.27
C GLU A 229 33.46 -3.60 -18.83
N GLU A 230 33.88 -2.35 -18.68
CA GLU A 230 33.60 -1.60 -17.47
C GLU A 230 32.07 -1.47 -17.40
N ARG A 231 31.44 -2.29 -16.56
CA ARG A 231 30.02 -2.11 -16.25
C ARG A 231 29.91 -0.70 -15.68
N PRO A 232 29.24 0.25 -16.36
CA PRO A 232 29.13 1.61 -15.86
C PRO A 232 28.51 1.52 -14.47
N TRP A 233 29.31 1.86 -13.46
CA TRP A 233 28.94 1.76 -12.06
C TRP A 233 27.92 2.85 -11.76
N ARG A 234 26.64 2.58 -12.05
CA ARG A 234 25.55 3.44 -11.62
C ARG A 234 25.28 3.10 -10.16
N GLY A 235 25.89 3.88 -9.26
CA GLY A 235 25.62 3.83 -7.84
C GLY A 235 24.11 3.81 -7.58
N GLY A 236 23.68 2.89 -6.73
CA GLY A 236 22.29 2.76 -6.31
C GLY A 236 22.24 2.11 -4.95
N THR A 237 21.06 2.09 -4.37
CA THR A 237 20.82 1.57 -3.02
C THR A 237 19.65 0.59 -3.07
N THR A 238 19.91 -0.63 -2.67
CA THR A 238 18.87 -1.61 -2.40
C THR A 238 18.40 -1.49 -0.96
N VAL A 239 17.12 -1.20 -0.78
CA VAL A 239 16.42 -1.29 0.50
C VAL A 239 15.82 -2.68 0.60
N LEU A 240 16.31 -3.47 1.55
CA LEU A 240 15.77 -4.80 1.87
C LEU A 240 14.79 -4.65 3.04
N LEU A 241 13.54 -5.06 2.84
CA LEU A 241 12.52 -5.09 3.88
C LEU A 241 12.23 -6.54 4.28
N ASP A 242 12.54 -6.87 5.53
CA ASP A 242 12.00 -8.08 6.15
C ASP A 242 10.51 -7.87 6.42
N HIS A 243 9.65 -8.65 5.78
CA HIS A 243 8.20 -8.62 6.04
C HIS A 243 7.67 -9.97 6.53
N ARG A 244 8.55 -10.83 7.06
CA ARG A 244 8.18 -12.12 7.63
C ARG A 244 7.37 -11.93 8.91
N LEU A 245 6.23 -12.59 8.99
CA LEU A 245 5.34 -12.54 10.14
C LEU A 245 6.07 -12.97 11.42
N VAL A 246 6.94 -13.98 11.35
CA VAL A 246 7.69 -14.48 12.52
C VAL A 246 8.73 -13.50 13.06
N ALA A 247 9.21 -12.56 12.23
CA ALA A 247 10.20 -11.57 12.62
C ALA A 247 9.56 -10.34 13.29
N HIS A 248 8.22 -10.23 13.30
CA HIS A 248 7.52 -9.06 13.82
C HIS A 248 6.59 -9.42 14.98
N ARG A 249 6.23 -8.42 15.78
CA ARG A 249 5.39 -8.54 16.98
C ARG A 249 4.33 -7.44 17.00
N GLY A 250 3.30 -7.67 17.81
CA GLY A 250 2.14 -6.79 17.91
C GLY A 250 1.15 -6.97 16.77
N SER A 251 0.00 -6.32 16.90
CA SER A 251 -1.11 -6.40 15.95
C SER A 251 -1.67 -5.02 15.60
N GLY A 252 -2.31 -4.93 14.44
CA GLY A 252 -2.97 -3.71 14.00
C GLY A 252 -2.00 -2.57 13.65
N PRO A 253 -2.44 -1.30 13.77
CA PRO A 253 -1.66 -0.12 13.35
C PRO A 253 -0.32 0.08 14.06
N GLY A 254 -0.17 -0.50 15.26
CA GLY A 254 1.02 -0.36 16.10
C GLY A 254 2.03 -1.50 15.96
N ALA A 255 1.79 -2.47 15.09
CA ALA A 255 2.67 -3.63 14.93
C ALA A 255 4.06 -3.21 14.43
N SER A 256 5.10 -3.95 14.82
CA SER A 256 6.47 -3.66 14.39
C SER A 256 6.65 -3.72 12.87
N LEU A 257 5.85 -4.55 12.18
CA LEU A 257 5.86 -4.62 10.71
C LEU A 257 5.40 -3.29 10.08
N GLU A 258 4.37 -2.64 10.63
CA GLU A 258 3.89 -1.34 10.11
C GLU A 258 4.99 -0.28 10.24
N TRP A 259 5.71 -0.30 11.36
CA TRP A 259 6.86 0.59 11.56
C TRP A 259 7.96 0.31 10.53
N ALA A 260 8.31 -0.95 10.28
CA ALA A 260 9.32 -1.35 9.29
C ALA A 260 8.94 -0.90 7.87
N VAL A 261 7.67 -1.10 7.48
CA VAL A 261 7.13 -0.67 6.19
C VAL A 261 7.16 0.85 6.06
N SER A 262 6.79 1.59 7.11
CA SER A 262 6.88 3.06 7.13
C SER A 262 8.32 3.57 7.05
N MET A 263 9.25 2.89 7.72
CA MET A 263 10.68 3.23 7.62
C MET A 263 11.20 2.97 6.20
N ALA A 264 10.86 1.82 5.61
CA ALA A 264 11.22 1.48 4.23
C ALA A 264 10.69 2.52 3.22
N ALA A 265 9.42 2.88 3.33
CA ALA A 265 8.81 3.92 2.51
C ALA A 265 9.56 5.25 2.64
N SER A 266 9.88 5.64 3.88
CA SER A 266 10.58 6.90 4.19
C SER A 266 11.99 6.92 3.61
N ILE A 267 12.76 5.83 3.76
CA ILE A 267 14.11 5.70 3.19
C ILE A 267 14.06 5.73 1.67
N CYS A 268 13.17 4.96 1.04
CA CYS A 268 13.07 4.90 -0.42
C CYS A 268 12.77 6.27 -1.04
N LEU A 269 11.74 6.96 -0.53
CA LEU A 269 11.36 8.30 -1.00
C LEU A 269 12.45 9.33 -0.72
N HIS A 270 13.08 9.25 0.46
CA HIS A 270 14.20 10.13 0.82
C HIS A 270 15.35 9.96 -0.16
N LEU A 271 15.87 8.75 -0.34
CA LEU A 271 16.97 8.47 -1.26
C LEU A 271 16.64 8.88 -2.71
N HIS A 272 15.42 8.61 -3.18
CA HIS A 272 14.98 9.04 -4.51
C HIS A 272 14.99 10.56 -4.67
N ARG A 273 14.53 11.31 -3.66
CA ARG A 273 14.55 12.77 -3.66
C ARG A 273 15.97 13.34 -3.76
N TYR A 274 16.98 12.62 -3.26
CA TYR A 274 18.40 12.97 -3.40
C TYR A 274 19.05 12.43 -4.69
N GLY A 275 18.27 11.86 -5.62
CA GLY A 275 18.75 11.40 -6.93
C GLY A 275 19.34 9.99 -6.94
N HIS A 276 19.24 9.23 -5.83
CA HIS A 276 19.71 7.85 -5.80
C HIS A 276 18.76 6.93 -6.57
N GLN A 277 19.33 5.95 -7.28
CA GLN A 277 18.57 4.83 -7.81
C GLN A 277 18.24 3.88 -6.67
N VAL A 278 16.96 3.73 -6.37
CA VAL A 278 16.50 2.89 -5.27
C VAL A 278 15.86 1.62 -5.81
N ARG A 279 16.19 0.50 -5.19
CA ARG A 279 15.53 -0.78 -5.42
C ARG A 279 14.97 -1.28 -4.10
N LEU A 280 13.67 -1.55 -4.03
CA LEU A 280 13.02 -2.11 -2.85
C LEU A 280 12.83 -3.62 -3.07
N VAL A 281 13.30 -4.43 -2.13
CA VAL A 281 13.29 -5.90 -2.20
C VAL A 281 12.72 -6.48 -0.90
N GLY A 282 11.94 -7.55 -0.99
CA GLY A 282 11.44 -8.30 0.18
C GLY A 282 12.45 -9.31 0.75
N ASP A 283 12.08 -10.02 1.82
CA ASP A 283 12.89 -11.09 2.41
C ASP A 283 13.11 -12.31 1.49
N ASP A 284 12.30 -12.43 0.44
CA ASP A 284 12.38 -13.49 -0.56
C ASP A 284 13.23 -13.11 -1.79
N GLY A 285 13.88 -11.94 -1.76
CA GLY A 285 14.67 -11.44 -2.88
C GLY A 285 13.84 -10.93 -4.06
N ARG A 286 12.50 -10.94 -3.97
CA ARG A 286 11.64 -10.37 -5.01
C ARG A 286 11.71 -8.85 -4.95
N VAL A 287 11.90 -8.25 -6.12
CA VAL A 287 11.87 -6.81 -6.29
C VAL A 287 10.42 -6.34 -6.17
N LEU A 288 10.12 -5.57 -5.13
CA LEU A 288 8.80 -5.02 -4.85
C LEU A 288 8.55 -3.74 -5.66
N ALA A 289 9.59 -2.89 -5.79
CA ALA A 289 9.56 -1.67 -6.59
C ALA A 289 10.98 -1.22 -6.95
N GLY A 290 11.12 -0.46 -8.04
CA GLY A 290 12.43 -0.05 -8.56
C GLY A 290 13.18 -1.19 -9.26
N GLY A 291 14.26 -0.89 -9.97
CA GLY A 291 15.00 -1.90 -10.75
C GLY A 291 16.14 -1.28 -11.57
N PRO A 292 17.00 -2.12 -12.19
CA PRO A 292 18.08 -1.63 -13.02
C PRO A 292 17.51 -0.99 -14.30
N GLY A 293 17.32 0.32 -14.26
CA GLY A 293 16.77 1.13 -15.35
C GLY A 293 15.97 2.33 -14.84
N ASN A 294 16.14 3.49 -15.47
CA ASN A 294 15.49 4.75 -15.08
C ASN A 294 13.97 4.79 -15.33
N SER A 295 13.38 3.75 -15.91
CA SER A 295 12.02 3.77 -16.47
C SER A 295 10.92 3.19 -15.57
N GLY A 296 11.24 2.74 -14.35
CA GLY A 296 10.26 2.06 -13.48
C GLY A 296 10.16 2.58 -12.04
N TYR A 297 11.04 3.49 -11.61
CA TYR A 297 10.97 4.04 -10.26
C TYR A 297 10.04 5.25 -10.20
N SER A 298 9.02 5.16 -9.35
CA SER A 298 8.16 6.27 -8.98
C SER A 298 7.76 6.08 -7.52
N ASP A 299 7.79 7.16 -6.74
CA ASP A 299 7.34 7.16 -5.34
C ASP A 299 5.93 6.57 -5.22
N ALA A 300 5.07 6.84 -6.20
CA ALA A 300 3.73 6.27 -6.30
C ALA A 300 3.73 4.73 -6.34
N VAL A 301 4.63 4.14 -7.13
CA VAL A 301 4.74 2.68 -7.31
C VAL A 301 5.30 2.02 -6.05
N VAL A 302 6.31 2.63 -5.43
CA VAL A 302 6.88 2.16 -4.15
C VAL A 302 5.80 2.15 -3.07
N LEU A 303 5.08 3.26 -2.92
CA LEU A 303 4.02 3.39 -1.92
C LEU A 303 2.85 2.44 -2.18
N ASP A 304 2.44 2.23 -3.43
CA ASP A 304 1.39 1.28 -3.78
C ASP A 304 1.83 -0.17 -3.53
N ALA A 305 3.09 -0.51 -3.82
CA ALA A 305 3.64 -1.83 -3.54
C ALA A 305 3.66 -2.11 -2.03
N LEU A 306 4.13 -1.15 -1.23
CA LEU A 306 4.14 -1.24 0.24
C LEU A 306 2.72 -1.24 0.85
N ALA A 307 1.77 -0.54 0.23
CA ALA A 307 0.36 -0.59 0.61
C ALA A 307 -0.26 -1.97 0.38
N ALA A 308 0.12 -2.64 -0.70
CA ALA A 308 -0.40 -3.94 -1.08
C ALA A 308 0.39 -5.13 -0.49
N LEU A 309 1.51 -4.87 0.21
CA LEU A 309 2.41 -5.91 0.72
C LEU A 309 1.82 -6.66 1.94
N PRO A 310 1.39 -7.92 1.80
CA PRO A 310 0.95 -8.73 2.93
C PRO A 310 2.17 -9.22 3.74
N PRO A 311 2.00 -9.64 5.01
CA PRO A 311 3.06 -10.30 5.75
C PRO A 311 3.42 -11.67 5.12
N SER A 312 4.70 -12.01 5.12
CA SER A 312 5.22 -13.29 4.61
C SER A 312 5.13 -14.36 5.70
N HIS A 313 4.57 -15.52 5.39
CA HIS A 313 4.50 -16.65 6.34
C HIS A 313 5.79 -17.48 6.39
N ARG A 314 6.88 -17.03 5.75
CA ARG A 314 8.16 -17.73 5.75
C ARG A 314 8.85 -17.60 7.10
N ARG A 315 9.56 -18.68 7.49
CA ARG A 315 10.39 -18.69 8.71
C ARG A 315 11.78 -18.13 8.45
N GLU A 316 12.35 -18.43 7.28
CA GLU A 316 13.70 -18.04 6.89
C GLU A 316 13.68 -17.11 5.67
N PRO A 317 14.64 -16.17 5.57
CA PRO A 317 14.76 -15.28 4.44
C PRO A 317 15.35 -16.07 3.26
N ALA A 318 14.75 -15.91 2.09
CA ALA A 318 15.24 -16.54 0.86
C ALA A 318 15.93 -15.51 -0.04
N VAL A 319 16.67 -14.58 0.58
CA VAL A 319 17.47 -13.61 -0.14
C VAL A 319 18.49 -14.37 -0.98
N GLY A 320 18.51 -14.11 -2.29
CA GLY A 320 19.46 -14.75 -3.21
C GLY A 320 20.92 -14.40 -2.92
N LEU A 321 21.82 -14.88 -3.79
CA LEU A 321 23.28 -14.76 -3.67
C LEU A 321 23.82 -13.32 -3.50
N ASP A 322 23.04 -12.29 -3.85
CA ASP A 322 23.38 -10.89 -3.65
C ASP A 322 22.12 -10.01 -3.47
N PRO A 323 21.71 -9.66 -2.24
CA PRO A 323 20.61 -8.72 -1.99
C PRO A 323 20.83 -7.35 -2.60
N GLY A 324 22.08 -6.92 -2.80
CA GLY A 324 22.43 -5.63 -3.40
C GLY A 324 22.47 -5.66 -4.91
N ALA A 325 22.63 -6.83 -5.54
CA ALA A 325 23.00 -6.97 -6.95
C ALA A 325 24.11 -5.98 -7.36
N GLY A 326 25.16 -5.91 -6.55
CA GLY A 326 26.28 -4.98 -6.70
C GLY A 326 26.01 -3.57 -6.14
N GLN A 327 24.87 -3.27 -5.54
CA GLN A 327 24.57 -1.96 -4.97
C GLN A 327 24.80 -1.90 -3.46
N GLU A 328 24.77 -0.68 -2.89
CA GLU A 328 24.68 -0.51 -1.43
C GLU A 328 23.41 -1.16 -0.90
N VAL A 329 23.47 -1.80 0.27
CA VAL A 329 22.30 -2.43 0.90
C VAL A 329 21.96 -1.72 2.20
N ILE A 330 20.69 -1.34 2.35
CA ILE A 330 20.09 -0.91 3.61
C ILE A 330 19.02 -1.95 3.98
N ALA A 331 19.30 -2.78 4.98
CA ALA A 331 18.40 -3.82 5.44
C ALA A 331 17.58 -3.35 6.64
N ILE A 332 16.26 -3.52 6.60
CA ILE A 332 15.35 -3.30 7.73
C ILE A 332 14.91 -4.68 8.20
N LEU A 333 15.36 -5.07 9.39
CA LEU A 333 15.23 -6.42 9.92
C LEU A 333 14.39 -6.41 11.19
N GLY A 334 13.43 -7.33 11.29
CA GLY A 334 12.73 -7.62 12.54
C GLY A 334 13.59 -8.44 13.51
N GLY A 335 12.92 -9.20 14.37
CA GLY A 335 13.52 -10.24 15.21
C GLY A 335 14.36 -11.20 14.36
N SER A 336 15.67 -11.10 14.52
CA SER A 336 16.64 -11.78 13.66
C SER A 336 17.30 -12.91 14.43
N THR A 337 17.18 -14.14 13.92
CA THR A 337 17.94 -15.28 14.45
C THR A 337 19.38 -15.26 13.90
N PRO A 338 20.34 -15.93 14.57
CA PRO A 338 21.71 -16.02 14.07
C PRO A 338 21.82 -16.52 12.63
N ALA A 339 20.95 -17.46 12.22
CA ALA A 339 20.90 -17.99 10.85
C ALA A 339 20.55 -16.92 9.79
N VAL A 340 19.64 -15.98 10.12
CA VAL A 340 19.28 -14.85 9.25
C VAL A 340 20.48 -13.94 9.06
N VAL A 341 21.14 -13.58 10.16
CA VAL A 341 22.31 -12.70 10.17
C VAL A 341 23.44 -13.31 9.35
N ASP A 342 23.72 -14.59 9.57
CA ASP A 342 24.75 -15.35 8.89
C ASP A 342 24.51 -15.43 7.37
N SER A 343 23.25 -15.56 6.93
CA SER A 343 22.88 -15.46 5.51
C SER A 343 23.19 -14.08 4.91
N LEU A 344 22.86 -13.00 5.63
CA LEU A 344 23.16 -11.63 5.19
C LEU A 344 24.66 -11.34 5.16
N VAL A 345 25.42 -11.87 6.11
CA VAL A 345 26.88 -11.74 6.16
C VAL A 345 27.54 -12.47 5.00
N ARG A 346 27.11 -13.71 4.71
CA ARG A 346 27.61 -14.50 3.57
C ARG A 346 27.36 -13.82 2.23
N ASN A 347 26.16 -13.30 2.02
CA ASN A 347 25.73 -12.69 0.76
C ASN A 347 26.01 -11.19 0.70
N ARG A 348 26.84 -10.66 1.61
CA ARG A 348 27.16 -9.24 1.64
C ARG A 348 27.85 -8.81 0.33
N PRO A 349 27.39 -7.72 -0.32
CA PRO A 349 28.07 -7.19 -1.49
C PRO A 349 29.49 -6.71 -1.10
N ARG A 350 30.51 -7.35 -1.67
CA ARG A 350 31.92 -7.02 -1.41
C ARG A 350 32.26 -5.66 -2.03
N GLY A 351 33.03 -4.85 -1.30
CA GLY A 351 33.43 -3.51 -1.75
C GLY A 351 32.35 -2.43 -1.64
N MET A 352 31.11 -2.79 -1.27
CA MET A 352 30.01 -1.84 -1.07
C MET A 352 29.69 -1.61 0.40
N ARG A 353 28.85 -0.61 0.65
CA ARG A 353 28.29 -0.35 1.98
C ARG A 353 27.12 -1.29 2.26
N SER A 354 27.02 -1.68 3.51
CA SER A 354 25.97 -2.56 4.02
C SER A 354 25.56 -2.00 5.37
N LEU A 355 24.33 -1.52 5.43
CA LEU A 355 23.72 -0.86 6.58
C LEU A 355 22.52 -1.68 7.02
N ALA A 356 22.30 -1.81 8.32
CA ALA A 356 21.19 -2.56 8.87
C ALA A 356 20.49 -1.77 9.99
N ILE A 357 19.17 -1.72 9.92
CA ILE A 357 18.28 -1.30 11.01
C ILE A 357 17.71 -2.58 11.59
N VAL A 358 18.14 -2.93 12.80
CA VAL A 358 17.64 -4.10 13.54
C VAL A 358 16.58 -3.63 14.53
N MET A 359 15.37 -4.14 14.43
CA MET A 359 14.29 -3.76 15.34
C MET A 359 14.32 -4.57 16.63
N ASP A 360 14.21 -3.89 17.77
CA ASP A 360 14.01 -4.51 19.08
C ASP A 360 12.53 -4.93 19.26
N VAL A 361 12.10 -5.94 18.50
CA VAL A 361 10.68 -6.35 18.43
C VAL A 361 10.11 -6.81 19.78
N ARG A 362 10.96 -7.08 20.79
CA ARG A 362 10.57 -7.35 22.18
C ARG A 362 9.74 -6.20 22.78
N ALA A 363 10.10 -4.96 22.44
CA ALA A 363 9.39 -3.77 22.91
C ALA A 363 8.01 -3.56 22.26
N TRP A 364 7.71 -4.29 21.19
CA TRP A 364 6.38 -4.34 20.56
C TRP A 364 5.55 -5.55 21.00
N ALA A 365 6.15 -6.48 21.74
CA ALA A 365 5.51 -7.73 22.11
C ALA A 365 4.45 -7.52 23.19
N SER A 366 3.33 -8.24 23.06
CA SER A 366 2.37 -8.36 24.16
C SER A 366 2.80 -9.47 25.12
N ALA A 367 2.31 -9.45 26.37
CA ALA A 367 2.69 -10.41 27.42
C ALA A 367 2.42 -11.90 27.05
N SER A 368 1.62 -12.15 26.01
CA SER A 368 1.25 -13.49 25.54
C SER A 368 2.06 -13.99 24.33
N GLU A 369 3.01 -13.21 23.81
CA GLU A 369 3.80 -13.60 22.63
C GLU A 369 5.10 -14.32 23.01
N ASP A 370 5.54 -15.22 22.13
CA ASP A 370 6.79 -15.96 22.30
C ASP A 370 8.00 -15.00 22.43
N PRO A 371 9.00 -15.37 23.26
CA PRO A 371 10.19 -14.55 23.45
C PRO A 371 10.87 -14.28 22.10
N ALA A 372 11.08 -13.00 21.81
CA ALA A 372 11.79 -12.58 20.61
C ALA A 372 13.32 -12.59 20.84
N PRO A 373 14.11 -12.83 19.77
CA PRO A 373 15.58 -12.79 19.84
C PRO A 373 16.10 -11.45 20.34
N ASP A 374 17.29 -11.45 20.95
CA ASP A 374 17.95 -10.23 21.37
C ASP A 374 18.53 -9.46 20.15
N PRO A 375 18.10 -8.22 19.86
CA PRO A 375 18.74 -7.35 18.87
C PRO A 375 20.24 -7.17 19.10
N ASP A 376 20.75 -7.23 20.34
CA ASP A 376 22.16 -6.98 20.63
C ASP A 376 23.06 -8.09 20.08
N ASP A 377 22.56 -9.33 20.01
CA ASP A 377 23.28 -10.44 19.37
C ASP A 377 23.40 -10.21 17.86
N ALA A 378 22.30 -9.84 17.21
CA ALA A 378 22.28 -9.53 15.78
C ALA A 378 23.16 -8.31 15.45
N GLN A 379 23.14 -7.28 16.29
CA GLN A 379 23.99 -6.10 16.16
C GLN A 379 25.47 -6.49 16.23
N ARG A 380 25.89 -7.26 17.25
CA ARG A 380 27.28 -7.71 17.39
C ARG A 380 27.76 -8.51 16.18
N LEU A 381 26.95 -9.46 15.70
CA LEU A 381 27.29 -10.30 14.56
C LEU A 381 27.40 -9.49 13.25
N LEU A 382 26.45 -8.60 12.97
CA LEU A 382 26.46 -7.76 11.77
C LEU A 382 27.60 -6.73 11.81
N SER A 383 27.82 -6.06 12.95
CA SER A 383 28.91 -5.11 13.13
C SER A 383 30.28 -5.78 13.05
N GLY A 384 30.44 -6.98 13.62
CA GLY A 384 31.67 -7.78 13.47
C GLY A 384 31.95 -8.18 12.02
N ALA A 385 30.91 -8.36 11.21
CA ALA A 385 31.04 -8.57 9.77
C ALA A 385 31.30 -7.26 9.00
N GLY A 386 31.26 -6.08 9.64
CA GLY A 386 31.54 -4.76 9.07
C GLY A 386 30.33 -4.00 8.53
N TRP A 387 29.11 -4.38 8.95
CA TRP A 387 27.88 -3.63 8.68
C TRP A 387 27.79 -2.42 9.61
N GLY A 388 27.25 -1.30 9.12
CA GLY A 388 26.79 -0.21 9.98
C GLY A 388 25.41 -0.56 10.53
N VAL A 389 25.29 -0.72 11.84
CA VAL A 389 24.06 -1.26 12.46
C VAL A 389 23.50 -0.28 13.49
N VAL A 390 22.19 -0.07 13.44
CA VAL A 390 21.44 0.68 14.46
C VAL A 390 20.27 -0.15 14.94
N VAL A 391 20.04 -0.14 16.25
CA VAL A 391 18.89 -0.81 16.88
C VAL A 391 17.73 0.17 16.99
N ALA A 392 16.61 -0.16 16.36
CA ALA A 392 15.39 0.64 16.40
C ALA A 392 14.44 0.14 17.50
N ARG A 393 13.96 1.07 18.34
CA ARG A 393 12.96 0.84 19.38
C ARG A 393 11.68 1.62 19.08
N PRO A 394 10.51 1.23 19.63
CA PRO A 394 9.25 1.91 19.33
C PRO A 394 9.24 3.37 19.81
N SER A 395 9.99 3.66 20.88
CA SER A 395 10.14 4.99 21.47
C SER A 395 11.07 5.91 20.66
N THR A 396 11.93 5.36 19.80
CA THR A 396 12.91 6.14 19.05
C THR A 396 12.28 6.68 17.76
N PRO A 397 12.28 8.01 17.52
CA PRO A 397 11.77 8.56 16.27
C PRO A 397 12.54 8.02 15.05
N MET A 398 11.83 7.72 13.96
CA MET A 398 12.44 7.22 12.71
C MET A 398 13.55 8.13 12.17
N GLY A 399 13.38 9.46 12.30
CA GLY A 399 14.41 10.42 11.90
C GLY A 399 15.72 10.28 12.68
N GLN A 400 15.65 9.96 13.97
CA GLN A 400 16.83 9.71 14.81
C GLN A 400 17.51 8.40 14.42
N VAL A 401 16.74 7.32 14.23
CA VAL A 401 17.27 6.03 13.75
C VAL A 401 18.03 6.20 12.43
N TRP A 402 17.48 7.00 11.50
CA TRP A 402 18.15 7.32 10.24
C TRP A 402 19.45 8.09 10.45
N GLN A 403 19.45 9.12 11.29
CA GLN A 403 20.66 9.88 11.58
C GLN A 403 21.75 9.01 12.18
N GLU A 404 21.44 8.18 13.18
CA GLU A 404 22.38 7.23 13.77
C GLU A 404 22.93 6.27 12.71
N LEU A 405 22.10 5.81 11.77
CA LEU A 405 22.51 4.93 10.68
C LEU A 405 23.52 5.63 9.77
N CYS A 406 23.28 6.89 9.42
CA CYS A 406 24.22 7.70 8.63
C CYS A 406 25.56 7.88 9.35
N HIS A 407 25.59 8.07 10.67
CA HIS A 407 26.84 8.17 11.45
C HIS A 407 27.58 6.83 11.51
N SER A 408 26.86 5.72 11.67
CA SER A 408 27.47 4.37 11.68
C SER A 408 28.18 4.05 10.36
N ALA A 409 27.71 4.62 9.25
CA ALA A 409 28.32 4.48 7.94
C ALA A 409 29.67 5.21 7.81
N GLY A 410 29.85 6.31 8.54
CA GLY A 410 31.05 7.15 8.49
C GLY A 410 32.24 6.60 9.28
N ASN A 411 32.01 5.71 10.24
CA ASN A 411 33.05 5.24 11.18
C ASN A 411 33.87 4.04 10.67
N ARG A 412 33.93 3.80 9.35
CA ARG A 412 34.89 2.82 8.79
C ARG A 412 36.30 3.40 8.91
N GLY A 413 37.08 2.86 9.84
CA GLY A 413 38.53 3.03 9.86
C GLY A 413 39.17 2.66 8.51
N PRO A 414 40.37 3.18 8.20
CA PRO A 414 40.99 3.03 6.89
C PRO A 414 41.08 1.55 6.53
N VAL A 415 40.59 1.21 5.33
CA VAL A 415 40.81 -0.10 4.72
C VAL A 415 42.32 -0.25 4.59
N VAL A 416 42.93 -1.04 5.48
CA VAL A 416 44.32 -1.45 5.36
C VAL A 416 44.41 -2.22 4.05
N ARG A 417 44.97 -1.56 3.02
CA ARG A 417 45.48 -2.25 1.85
C ARG A 417 46.63 -3.10 2.34
N THR A 418 46.38 -4.39 2.56
CA THR A 418 47.44 -5.39 2.53
C THR A 418 47.97 -5.41 1.10
N GLU A 419 49.01 -4.63 0.85
CA GLU A 419 49.92 -4.86 -0.26
C GLU A 419 50.59 -6.20 0.02
N VAL A 420 50.23 -7.20 -0.78
CA VAL A 420 50.96 -8.47 -0.83
C VAL A 420 52.11 -8.23 -1.80
N GLY A 421 53.33 -8.21 -1.25
CA GLY A 421 54.58 -8.19 -2.00
C GLY A 421 54.95 -9.56 -2.59
#